data_AF-E5C9J0-F1
#
_entry.id   AF-E5C9J0-F1
#
_cell.length_a   1.000
_cell.length_b   1.000
_cell.length_c   1.000
_cell.angle_alpha   90.00
_cell.angle_beta   90.00
_cell.angle_gamma   90.00
#
_symmetry.space_group_name_H-M   'P 1'
#
loop_
_entity.id
_entity.type
_entity.pdbx_description
1 polymer ?
#
loop_
_entity_poly.entity_id
_entity_poly.type
_entity_poly.pdbx_seq_one_letter_code
_entity_poly.pdbx_strand_id
1 'polypeptide(L)'
;MDMRKKRTNLCFFTLIVAAFSVLLVHGCSFSEYDLVEDSSGMVLEEANSTRALSEQNCRNDLVISISESEEYLDYLMSLHMFFDKFDSYYSSLNDKEKIQLEENLNNDDYIEDIIDESCIRNELEQMINAQNQLKNTAYFHLNKLERSMLISLDCTYIYKTVLLKTRGEGDDARKCAEIRDKAIQAASDLAIEEKEACDDAYESGTTAHAYCYFKAAKKFSKAKEEAKEEYESCIGK
;
A
#
# COMPACT_ATOMS: atom_id res chain seq x y z
N MET A 1 -54.76 -11.25 -30.22
CA MET A 1 -54.32 -11.69 -28.88
C MET A 1 -52.82 -11.39 -28.73
N ASP A 2 -52.40 -10.13 -28.87
CA ASP A 2 -50.95 -9.80 -28.97
C ASP A 2 -50.55 -8.46 -28.32
N MET A 3 -51.50 -7.54 -28.13
CA MET A 3 -51.23 -6.24 -27.47
C MET A 3 -51.27 -6.30 -25.93
N ARG A 4 -51.91 -7.33 -25.33
CA ARG A 4 -51.94 -7.49 -23.86
C ARG A 4 -50.64 -8.12 -23.33
N LYS A 5 -50.06 -9.08 -24.05
CA LYS A 5 -48.83 -9.78 -23.63
C LYS A 5 -47.60 -8.86 -23.61
N LYS A 6 -47.50 -7.92 -24.57
CA LYS A 6 -46.46 -6.88 -24.59
C LYS A 6 -46.59 -5.86 -23.45
N ARG A 7 -47.82 -5.46 -23.09
CA ARG A 7 -48.08 -4.56 -21.95
C ARG A 7 -47.79 -5.22 -20.60
N THR A 8 -48.13 -6.50 -20.42
CA THR A 8 -47.84 -7.23 -19.18
C THR A 8 -46.34 -7.47 -19.00
N ASN A 9 -45.59 -7.76 -20.07
CA ASN A 9 -44.13 -7.84 -20.00
C ASN A 9 -43.48 -6.49 -19.70
N LEU A 10 -43.97 -5.39 -20.29
CA LEU A 10 -43.42 -4.05 -20.04
C LEU A 10 -43.62 -3.62 -18.57
N CYS A 11 -44.79 -3.91 -17.99
CA CYS A 11 -45.07 -3.63 -16.57
C CYS A 11 -44.25 -4.50 -15.61
N PHE A 12 -44.00 -5.76 -15.95
CA PHE A 12 -43.15 -6.66 -15.14
C PHE A 12 -41.68 -6.21 -15.16
N PHE A 13 -41.15 -5.80 -16.32
CA PHE A 13 -39.78 -5.27 -16.42
C PHE A 13 -39.61 -3.97 -15.64
N THR A 14 -40.59 -3.06 -15.65
CA THR A 14 -40.53 -1.82 -14.85
C THR A 14 -40.62 -2.08 -13.34
N LEU A 15 -41.37 -3.10 -12.91
CA LEU A 15 -41.45 -3.48 -11.49
C LEU A 15 -40.16 -4.17 -10.99
N ILE A 16 -39.50 -4.96 -11.85
CA ILE A 16 -38.20 -5.58 -11.51
C ILE A 16 -37.11 -4.51 -11.42
N VAL A 17 -37.05 -3.55 -12.36
CA VAL A 17 -36.07 -2.45 -12.32
C VAL A 17 -36.31 -1.51 -11.12
N ALA A 18 -37.57 -1.28 -10.74
CA ALA A 18 -37.92 -0.53 -9.53
C ALA A 18 -37.56 -1.28 -8.23
N ALA A 19 -37.72 -2.61 -8.19
CA ALA A 19 -37.33 -3.42 -7.04
C ALA A 19 -35.80 -3.52 -6.89
N PHE A 20 -35.05 -3.59 -8.00
CA PHE A 20 -33.58 -3.54 -7.98
C PHE A 20 -33.03 -2.17 -7.55
N SER A 21 -33.73 -1.07 -7.83
CA SER A 21 -33.31 0.26 -7.36
C SER A 21 -33.57 0.47 -5.87
N VAL A 22 -34.54 -0.23 -5.26
CA VAL A 22 -34.71 -0.25 -3.80
C VAL A 22 -33.65 -1.14 -3.13
N LEU A 23 -33.22 -2.24 -3.77
CA LEU A 23 -32.14 -3.09 -3.25
C LEU A 23 -30.75 -2.43 -3.32
N LEU A 24 -30.51 -1.53 -4.27
CA LEU A 24 -29.28 -0.72 -4.32
C LEU A 24 -29.26 0.43 -3.30
N VAL A 25 -30.40 0.78 -2.70
CA VAL A 25 -30.50 1.75 -1.59
C VAL A 25 -30.62 1.05 -0.23
N HIS A 26 -30.85 -0.27 -0.21
CA HIS A 26 -30.91 -1.10 1.01
C HIS A 26 -29.95 -2.31 0.95
N GLY A 27 -28.72 -2.07 0.50
CA GLY A 27 -27.59 -2.96 0.71
C GLY A 27 -26.85 -2.72 2.04
N CYS A 28 -27.43 -2.00 3.01
CA CYS A 28 -26.88 -1.91 4.36
C CYS A 28 -27.59 -2.93 5.26
N SER A 29 -27.01 -4.12 5.36
CA SER A 29 -27.28 -5.00 6.50
C SER A 29 -25.96 -5.29 7.19
N PHE A 30 -25.63 -4.46 8.18
CA PHE A 30 -24.72 -4.86 9.25
C PHE A 30 -25.29 -4.40 10.59
N SER A 31 -25.30 -5.36 11.52
CA SER A 31 -25.96 -5.43 12.83
C SER A 31 -25.75 -4.22 13.76
N GLU A 32 -26.81 -3.86 14.47
CA GLU A 32 -26.88 -2.97 15.65
C GLU A 32 -25.84 -3.32 16.72
N TYR A 33 -25.25 -2.28 17.32
CA TYR A 33 -24.96 -2.24 18.76
C TYR A 33 -25.71 -1.06 19.36
N ASP A 34 -26.57 -1.35 20.33
CA ASP A 34 -27.36 -0.39 21.11
C ASP A 34 -26.46 0.58 21.89
N LEU A 35 -26.68 1.89 21.70
CA LEU A 35 -26.40 2.90 22.71
C LEU A 35 -27.63 3.80 22.85
N VAL A 36 -28.35 3.57 23.95
CA VAL A 36 -29.45 4.39 24.46
C VAL A 36 -28.86 5.69 25.03
N GLU A 37 -29.26 6.86 24.53
CA GLU A 37 -29.70 7.97 25.39
C GLU A 37 -30.39 9.14 24.64
N ASP A 38 -31.65 9.32 25.04
CA ASP A 38 -32.56 10.47 25.10
C ASP A 38 -32.35 11.78 24.28
N SER A 39 -33.27 11.92 23.33
CA SER A 39 -33.93 13.11 22.77
C SER A 39 -33.75 14.46 23.50
N SER A 40 -33.11 15.42 22.82
CA SER A 40 -33.71 16.72 22.40
C SER A 40 -32.69 17.77 21.87
N GLY A 41 -31.69 17.33 21.10
CA GLY A 41 -30.80 18.16 20.27
C GLY A 41 -30.49 17.55 18.88
N MET A 42 -31.25 16.53 18.49
CA MET A 42 -30.79 15.39 17.69
C MET A 42 -30.59 15.66 16.20
N VAL A 43 -31.32 16.60 15.58
CA VAL A 43 -31.39 16.66 14.11
C VAL A 43 -30.12 17.17 13.43
N LEU A 44 -29.37 18.07 14.08
CA LEU A 44 -28.17 18.67 13.47
C LEU A 44 -26.90 17.84 13.71
N GLU A 45 -26.84 17.14 14.85
CA GLU A 45 -25.73 16.27 15.22
C GLU A 45 -25.83 14.91 14.51
N GLU A 46 -27.05 14.36 14.38
CA GLU A 46 -27.32 13.14 13.61
C GLU A 46 -27.09 13.34 12.11
N ALA A 47 -27.45 14.49 11.54
CA ALA A 47 -27.17 14.81 10.13
C ALA A 47 -25.67 14.99 9.87
N ASN A 48 -24.92 15.61 10.80
CA ASN A 48 -23.46 15.70 10.69
C ASN A 48 -22.79 14.34 10.87
N SER A 49 -23.27 13.51 11.82
CA SER A 49 -22.78 12.15 12.04
C SER A 49 -23.06 11.24 10.85
N THR A 50 -24.29 11.27 10.31
CA THR A 50 -24.68 10.47 9.12
C THR A 50 -23.94 10.91 7.87
N ARG A 51 -23.71 12.23 7.69
CA ARG A 51 -22.90 12.74 6.58
C ARG A 51 -21.43 12.36 6.73
N ALA A 52 -20.86 12.46 7.94
CA ALA A 52 -19.49 12.02 8.20
C ALA A 52 -19.31 10.50 7.99
N LEU A 53 -20.28 9.69 8.43
CA LEU A 53 -20.33 8.24 8.20
C LEU A 53 -20.48 7.91 6.71
N SER A 54 -21.34 8.63 5.99
CA SER A 54 -21.50 8.48 4.54
C SER A 54 -20.24 8.88 3.79
N GLU A 55 -19.58 9.97 4.19
CA GLU A 55 -18.30 10.41 3.61
C GLU A 55 -17.19 9.38 3.89
N GLN A 56 -17.16 8.82 5.09
CA GLN A 56 -16.23 7.74 5.46
C GLN A 56 -16.48 6.47 4.65
N ASN A 57 -17.75 6.07 4.46
CA ASN A 57 -18.10 4.91 3.65
C ASN A 57 -17.70 5.11 2.17
N CYS A 58 -18.02 6.27 1.59
CA CYS A 58 -17.58 6.62 0.23
C CYS A 58 -16.04 6.66 0.12
N ARG A 59 -15.34 7.08 1.18
CA ARG A 59 -13.87 7.08 1.20
C ARG A 59 -13.30 5.67 1.27
N ASN A 60 -13.92 4.78 2.05
CA ASN A 60 -13.55 3.37 2.11
C ASN A 60 -13.80 2.65 0.77
N ASP A 61 -14.97 2.85 0.16
CA ASP A 61 -15.30 2.27 -1.14
C ASP A 61 -14.32 2.73 -2.24
N LEU A 62 -13.90 4.00 -2.20
CA LEU A 62 -12.87 4.53 -3.08
C LEU A 62 -11.53 3.81 -2.89
N VAL A 63 -11.08 3.67 -1.64
CA VAL A 63 -9.81 2.97 -1.34
C VAL A 63 -9.85 1.52 -1.79
N ILE A 64 -10.96 0.81 -1.55
CA ILE A 64 -11.15 -0.58 -2.00
C ILE A 64 -11.11 -0.67 -3.53
N SER A 65 -11.83 0.23 -4.21
CA SER A 65 -11.84 0.27 -5.67
C SER A 65 -10.45 0.54 -6.26
N ILE A 66 -9.61 1.31 -5.57
CA ILE A 66 -8.23 1.57 -5.98
C ILE A 66 -7.37 0.32 -5.76
N SER A 67 -7.46 -0.34 -4.58
CA SER A 67 -6.67 -1.54 -4.28
C SER A 67 -6.91 -2.70 -5.25
N GLU A 68 -8.09 -2.74 -5.88
CA GLU A 68 -8.46 -3.77 -6.85
C GLU A 68 -8.19 -3.37 -8.31
N SER A 69 -7.73 -2.14 -8.57
CA SER A 69 -7.48 -1.66 -9.93
C SER A 69 -6.20 -2.24 -10.53
N GLU A 70 -6.24 -2.60 -11.82
CA GLU A 70 -5.07 -3.16 -12.53
C GLU A 70 -3.89 -2.20 -12.51
N GLU A 71 -4.14 -0.90 -12.72
CA GLU A 71 -3.09 0.12 -12.72
C GLU A 71 -2.40 0.23 -11.36
N TYR A 72 -3.16 0.10 -10.25
CA TYR A 72 -2.59 0.10 -8.91
C TYR A 72 -1.78 -1.16 -8.63
N LEU A 73 -2.29 -2.33 -9.01
CA LEU A 73 -1.59 -3.60 -8.82
C LEU A 73 -0.28 -3.66 -9.63
N ASP A 74 -0.27 -3.15 -10.86
CA ASP A 74 0.93 -3.03 -11.69
C ASP A 74 1.96 -2.08 -11.07
N TYR A 75 1.49 -0.95 -10.53
CA TYR A 75 2.34 -0.03 -9.78
C TYR A 75 2.93 -0.67 -8.53
N LEU A 76 2.10 -1.35 -7.73
CA LEU A 76 2.52 -2.04 -6.52
C LEU A 76 3.58 -3.12 -6.86
N MET A 77 3.32 -3.96 -7.87
CA MET A 77 4.27 -4.97 -8.30
C MET A 77 5.60 -4.35 -8.77
N SER A 78 5.55 -3.24 -9.51
CA SER A 78 6.76 -2.53 -9.95
C SER A 78 7.55 -1.92 -8.78
N LEU A 79 6.86 -1.38 -7.78
CA LEU A 79 7.45 -0.88 -6.54
C LEU A 79 8.18 -1.99 -5.78
N HIS A 80 7.55 -3.16 -5.66
CA HIS A 80 8.17 -4.32 -5.01
C HIS A 80 9.44 -4.76 -5.75
N MET A 81 9.39 -4.89 -7.07
CA MET A 81 10.55 -5.28 -7.88
C MET A 81 11.72 -4.31 -7.70
N PHE A 82 11.46 -3.01 -7.62
CA PHE A 82 12.48 -2.01 -7.33
C PHE A 82 13.14 -2.22 -5.96
N PHE A 83 12.35 -2.31 -4.89
CA PHE A 83 12.89 -2.50 -3.54
C PHE A 83 13.64 -3.83 -3.39
N ASP A 84 13.11 -4.92 -3.94
CA ASP A 84 13.76 -6.23 -3.89
C ASP A 84 15.08 -6.25 -4.68
N LYS A 85 15.10 -5.62 -5.86
CA LYS A 85 16.31 -5.50 -6.68
C LYS A 85 17.39 -4.68 -5.97
N PHE A 86 17.00 -3.56 -5.34
CA PHE A 86 17.92 -2.73 -4.58
C PHE A 86 18.43 -3.44 -3.32
N ASP A 87 17.55 -4.12 -2.58
CA ASP A 87 17.93 -4.90 -1.39
C ASP A 87 18.92 -6.01 -1.73
N SER A 88 18.74 -6.69 -2.87
CA SER A 88 19.69 -7.67 -3.38
C SER A 88 21.05 -7.04 -3.71
N TYR A 89 21.05 -5.85 -4.32
CA TYR A 89 22.29 -5.11 -4.59
C TYR A 89 22.98 -4.71 -3.27
N TYR A 90 22.25 -4.07 -2.36
CA TYR A 90 22.76 -3.63 -1.06
C TYR A 90 23.35 -4.78 -0.24
N SER A 91 22.69 -5.94 -0.25
CA SER A 91 23.15 -7.16 0.43
C SER A 91 24.42 -7.75 -0.18
N SER A 92 24.74 -7.43 -1.45
CA SER A 92 25.96 -7.88 -2.12
C SER A 92 27.19 -7.01 -1.79
N LEU A 93 26.96 -5.81 -1.26
CA LEU A 93 28.01 -4.87 -0.91
C LEU A 93 28.74 -5.28 0.37
N ASN A 94 30.05 -5.08 0.40
CA ASN A 94 30.82 -5.15 1.63
C ASN A 94 30.72 -3.84 2.44
N ASP A 95 31.22 -3.85 3.68
CA ASP A 95 31.12 -2.69 4.59
C ASP A 95 31.71 -1.40 4.00
N LYS A 96 32.82 -1.49 3.26
CA LYS A 96 33.44 -0.33 2.63
C LYS A 96 32.57 0.23 1.51
N GLU A 97 31.99 -0.65 0.68
CA GLU A 97 31.07 -0.26 -0.39
C GLU A 97 29.79 0.34 0.17
N LYS A 98 29.25 -0.19 1.29
CA LYS A 98 28.10 0.40 1.99
C LYS A 98 28.40 1.80 2.53
N ILE A 99 29.61 2.03 3.05
CA ILE A 99 30.06 3.38 3.47
C ILE A 99 30.15 4.31 2.26
N GLN A 100 30.73 3.84 1.15
CA GLN A 100 30.81 4.63 -0.09
C GLN A 100 29.41 5.00 -0.61
N LEU A 101 28.47 4.07 -0.55
CA LEU A 101 27.08 4.32 -0.89
C LEU A 101 26.47 5.42 0.00
N GLU A 102 26.69 5.37 1.32
CA GLU A 102 26.21 6.41 2.24
C GLU A 102 26.78 7.79 1.91
N GLU A 103 28.08 7.87 1.65
CA GLU A 103 28.81 9.13 1.47
C GLU A 103 28.55 9.80 0.12
N ASN A 104 28.24 9.02 -0.93
CA ASN A 104 28.15 9.52 -2.30
C ASN A 104 26.73 9.54 -2.87
N LEU A 105 25.71 9.12 -2.12
CA LEU A 105 24.33 9.13 -2.61
C LEU A 105 23.84 10.52 -3.06
N ASN A 106 24.43 11.62 -2.58
CA ASN A 106 24.10 12.98 -3.03
C ASN A 106 24.86 13.44 -4.29
N ASN A 107 25.67 12.59 -4.89
CA ASN A 107 26.44 12.86 -6.10
C ASN A 107 25.71 12.26 -7.31
N ASP A 108 25.27 13.11 -8.23
CA ASP A 108 24.52 12.71 -9.42
C ASP A 108 25.27 11.67 -10.29
N ASP A 109 26.60 11.81 -10.45
CA ASP A 109 27.41 10.86 -11.23
C ASP A 109 27.40 9.47 -10.57
N TYR A 110 27.41 9.44 -9.24
CA TYR A 110 27.39 8.20 -8.47
C TYR A 110 26.02 7.51 -8.51
N ILE A 111 24.93 8.25 -8.73
CA ILE A 111 23.60 7.66 -8.92
C ILE A 111 23.55 6.82 -10.20
N GLU A 112 24.14 7.29 -11.30
CA GLU A 112 24.22 6.50 -12.53
C GLU A 112 25.12 5.27 -12.36
N ASP A 113 26.24 5.39 -11.64
CA ASP A 113 27.06 4.23 -11.28
C ASP A 113 26.26 3.17 -10.52
N ILE A 114 25.44 3.58 -9.53
CA ILE A 114 24.53 2.67 -8.82
C ILE A 114 23.55 2.02 -9.80
N ILE A 115 22.94 2.79 -10.71
CA ILE A 115 21.96 2.27 -11.66
C ILE A 115 22.57 1.18 -12.55
N ASP A 116 23.80 1.39 -13.01
CA ASP A 116 24.53 0.46 -13.85
C ASP A 116 25.01 -0.77 -13.08
N GLU A 117 25.68 -0.59 -11.93
CA GLU A 117 26.23 -1.69 -11.13
C GLU A 117 25.15 -2.58 -10.54
N SER A 118 24.03 -2.00 -10.09
CA SER A 118 22.89 -2.77 -9.58
C SER A 118 22.02 -3.37 -10.69
N CYS A 119 22.21 -2.95 -11.95
CA CYS A 119 21.36 -3.31 -13.07
C CYS A 119 19.87 -3.06 -12.79
N ILE A 120 19.52 -1.97 -12.10
CA ILE A 120 18.16 -1.64 -11.63
C ILE A 120 17.37 -0.73 -12.59
N ARG A 121 18.00 -0.27 -13.68
CA ARG A 121 17.40 0.69 -14.62
C ARG A 121 16.00 0.28 -15.07
N ASN A 122 15.83 -1.00 -15.42
CA ASN A 122 14.54 -1.51 -15.89
C ASN A 122 13.47 -1.44 -14.80
N GLU A 123 13.77 -1.88 -13.56
CA GLU A 123 12.83 -1.83 -12.44
C GLU A 123 12.47 -0.39 -12.06
N LEU A 124 13.45 0.51 -12.07
CA LEU A 124 13.24 1.94 -11.82
C LEU A 124 12.32 2.57 -12.88
N GLU A 125 12.59 2.32 -14.16
CA GLU A 125 11.77 2.84 -15.27
C GLU A 125 10.35 2.24 -15.24
N GLN A 126 10.20 0.94 -14.97
CA GLN A 126 8.89 0.29 -14.84
C GLN A 126 8.06 0.90 -13.72
N MET A 127 8.66 1.09 -12.54
CA MET A 127 8.00 1.74 -11.41
C MET A 127 7.56 3.17 -11.73
N ILE A 128 8.43 3.97 -12.35
CA ILE A 128 8.10 5.36 -12.75
C ILE A 128 6.97 5.37 -13.78
N ASN A 129 6.99 4.45 -14.75
CA ASN A 129 5.96 4.35 -15.77
C ASN A 129 4.61 3.93 -15.19
N ALA A 130 4.57 2.91 -14.33
CA ALA A 130 3.35 2.46 -13.65
C ALA A 130 2.78 3.57 -12.76
N GLN A 131 3.64 4.29 -12.04
CA GLN A 131 3.22 5.46 -11.26
C GLN A 131 2.63 6.57 -12.15
N ASN A 132 3.23 6.84 -13.31
CA ASN A 132 2.71 7.82 -14.25
C ASN A 132 1.33 7.43 -14.80
N GLN A 133 1.03 6.14 -14.94
CA GLN A 133 -0.29 5.66 -15.32
C GLN A 133 -1.34 5.96 -14.23
N LEU A 134 -0.94 5.93 -12.96
CA LEU A 134 -1.83 6.28 -11.85
C LEU A 134 -2.30 7.74 -11.89
N LYS A 135 -1.58 8.67 -12.53
CA LYS A 135 -1.89 10.12 -12.58
C LYS A 135 -3.32 10.44 -13.03
N ASN A 136 -3.91 9.59 -13.87
CA ASN A 136 -5.26 9.77 -14.40
C ASN A 136 -6.30 8.85 -13.74
N THR A 137 -5.95 8.20 -12.64
CA THR A 137 -6.82 7.26 -11.90
C THR A 137 -7.31 7.86 -10.60
N ALA A 138 -8.24 7.16 -9.94
CA ALA A 138 -8.76 7.57 -8.64
C ALA A 138 -7.69 7.54 -7.52
N TYR A 139 -6.56 6.85 -7.74
CA TYR A 139 -5.40 6.86 -6.83
C TYR A 139 -4.91 8.27 -6.50
N PHE A 140 -4.89 9.18 -7.47
CA PHE A 140 -4.44 10.56 -7.25
C PHE A 140 -5.44 11.42 -6.46
N HIS A 141 -6.65 10.92 -6.19
CA HIS A 141 -7.58 11.56 -5.26
C HIS A 141 -7.31 11.21 -3.79
N LEU A 142 -6.43 10.24 -3.53
CA LEU A 142 -5.92 9.95 -2.20
C LEU A 142 -4.89 11.01 -1.79
N ASN A 143 -4.96 11.42 -0.53
CA ASN A 143 -3.92 12.26 0.04
C ASN A 143 -2.65 11.42 0.33
N LYS A 144 -1.53 12.09 0.63
CA LYS A 144 -0.25 11.42 0.91
C LYS A 144 -0.37 10.31 1.97
N LEU A 145 -1.08 10.56 3.06
CA LEU A 145 -1.23 9.58 4.15
C LEU A 145 -2.02 8.36 3.69
N GLU A 146 -3.10 8.55 2.95
CA GLU A 146 -3.92 7.46 2.40
C GLU A 146 -3.15 6.63 1.37
N ARG A 147 -2.34 7.26 0.52
CA ARG A 147 -1.45 6.56 -0.44
C ARG A 147 -0.44 5.68 0.31
N SER A 148 0.27 6.25 1.29
CA SER A 148 1.24 5.51 2.10
C SER A 148 0.60 4.38 2.91
N MET A 149 -0.60 4.59 3.49
CA MET A 149 -1.34 3.55 4.20
C MET A 149 -1.80 2.42 3.27
N LEU A 150 -2.31 2.75 2.09
CA LEU A 150 -2.76 1.77 1.10
C LEU A 150 -1.59 0.88 0.66
N ILE A 151 -0.48 1.51 0.24
CA ILE A 151 0.74 0.78 -0.13
C ILE A 151 1.25 -0.03 1.06
N SER A 152 1.32 0.52 2.28
CA SER A 152 1.78 -0.20 3.47
C SER A 152 0.94 -1.46 3.75
N LEU A 153 -0.39 -1.36 3.67
CA LEU A 153 -1.31 -2.47 3.90
C LEU A 153 -1.08 -3.60 2.87
N ASP A 154 -0.92 -3.22 1.60
CA ASP A 154 -0.71 -4.19 0.52
C ASP A 154 0.74 -4.71 0.47
N CYS A 155 1.71 -3.91 0.92
CA CYS A 155 3.09 -4.32 1.17
C CYS A 155 3.22 -5.20 2.43
N THR A 156 2.27 -5.17 3.37
CA THR A 156 2.24 -6.15 4.46
C THR A 156 2.11 -7.59 3.88
N TYR A 157 1.65 -7.72 2.63
CA TYR A 157 1.66 -8.97 1.86
C TYR A 157 3.03 -9.35 1.25
N ILE A 158 4.00 -8.42 1.11
CA ILE A 158 5.39 -8.72 0.64
C ILE A 158 6.04 -9.73 1.58
N TYR A 159 5.79 -9.59 2.89
CA TYR A 159 6.48 -10.33 3.94
C TYR A 159 5.56 -11.34 4.64
N LYS A 160 4.62 -11.95 3.90
CA LYS A 160 3.73 -12.96 4.46
C LYS A 160 4.58 -14.06 5.12
N THR A 161 4.59 -13.95 6.44
CA THR A 161 5.28 -14.80 7.41
C THR A 161 5.37 -16.24 6.93
N VAL A 162 6.59 -16.69 6.62
CA VAL A 162 6.86 -18.13 6.64
C VAL A 162 6.62 -18.53 8.10
N LEU A 163 5.42 -19.04 8.38
CA LEU A 163 5.12 -19.73 9.62
C LEU A 163 6.09 -20.91 9.69
N LEU A 164 7.26 -20.68 10.31
CA LEU A 164 8.19 -21.73 10.68
C LEU A 164 7.44 -22.65 11.64
N LYS A 165 6.87 -23.73 11.12
CA LYS A 165 6.38 -24.83 11.94
C LYS A 165 7.59 -25.55 12.54
N THR A 166 8.23 -24.98 13.54
CA THR A 166 9.20 -25.70 14.36
C THR A 166 8.41 -26.57 15.34
N ARG A 167 8.43 -27.87 15.04
CA ARG A 167 7.87 -28.91 15.89
C ARG A 167 8.81 -29.07 17.09
N GLY A 168 8.45 -28.42 18.21
CA GLY A 168 9.16 -28.49 19.50
C GLY A 168 10.17 -27.36 19.67
N GLU A 169 10.13 -26.68 20.82
CA GLU A 169 10.99 -25.53 21.24
C GLU A 169 10.59 -24.12 20.74
N GLY A 170 9.32 -23.92 20.36
CA GLY A 170 8.92 -22.81 19.48
C GLY A 170 8.34 -21.51 20.06
N ASP A 171 8.50 -21.15 21.34
CA ASP A 171 7.95 -19.87 21.84
C ASP A 171 8.92 -18.70 21.68
N ASP A 172 10.20 -18.88 22.03
CA ASP A 172 11.17 -17.77 21.96
C ASP A 172 11.61 -17.47 20.53
N ALA A 173 11.82 -18.49 19.68
CA ALA A 173 12.06 -18.29 18.25
C ALA A 173 10.89 -17.57 17.55
N ARG A 174 9.65 -17.85 17.98
CA ARG A 174 8.46 -17.17 17.46
C ARG A 174 8.40 -15.71 17.92
N LYS A 175 8.71 -15.41 19.18
CA LYS A 175 8.82 -14.02 19.67
C LYS A 175 9.91 -13.25 18.93
N CYS A 176 11.08 -13.86 18.72
CA CYS A 176 12.17 -13.25 17.95
C CYS A 176 11.73 -12.94 16.52
N ALA A 177 11.02 -13.86 15.86
CA ALA A 177 10.47 -13.65 14.52
C ALA A 177 9.42 -12.54 14.50
N GLU A 178 8.50 -12.50 15.48
CA GLU A 178 7.51 -11.42 15.60
C GLU A 178 8.16 -10.04 15.81
N ILE A 179 9.26 -9.95 16.56
CA ILE A 179 10.03 -8.69 16.72
C ILE A 179 10.67 -8.28 15.39
N ARG A 180 11.36 -9.20 14.72
CA ARG A 180 11.98 -8.96 13.41
C ARG A 180 10.94 -8.49 12.39
N ASP A 181 9.82 -9.18 12.28
CA ASP A 181 8.80 -8.89 11.28
C ASP A 181 8.16 -7.52 11.53
N LYS A 182 7.97 -7.13 12.81
CA LYS A 182 7.53 -5.77 13.17
C LYS A 182 8.56 -4.71 12.81
N ALA A 183 9.85 -4.98 13.02
CA ALA A 183 10.92 -4.05 12.66
C ALA A 183 10.99 -3.84 11.14
N ILE A 184 10.90 -4.93 10.36
CA ILE A 184 10.85 -4.89 8.89
C ILE A 184 9.61 -4.12 8.42
N GLN A 185 8.44 -4.38 9.01
CA GLN A 185 7.21 -3.65 8.64
C GLN A 185 7.36 -2.15 8.92
N ALA A 186 7.84 -1.76 10.10
CA ALA A 186 8.05 -0.36 10.43
C ALA A 186 9.04 0.32 9.48
N ALA A 187 10.11 -0.37 9.09
CA ALA A 187 11.07 0.13 8.11
C ALA A 187 10.45 0.27 6.71
N SER A 188 9.61 -0.69 6.30
CA SER A 188 8.86 -0.63 5.05
C SER A 188 7.93 0.59 5.01
N ASP A 189 7.15 0.81 6.07
CA ASP A 189 6.22 1.94 6.18
C ASP A 189 6.94 3.29 6.02
N LEU A 190 8.09 3.44 6.70
CA LEU A 190 8.94 4.63 6.57
C LEU A 190 9.49 4.80 5.15
N ALA A 191 9.92 3.70 4.51
CA ALA A 191 10.44 3.76 3.15
C ALA A 191 9.36 4.17 2.14
N ILE A 192 8.13 3.70 2.32
CA ILE A 192 6.98 4.11 1.52
C ILE A 192 6.63 5.58 1.75
N GLU A 193 6.64 6.06 3.00
CA GLU A 193 6.39 7.48 3.30
C GLU A 193 7.45 8.38 2.65
N GLU A 194 8.72 7.98 2.73
CA GLU A 194 9.84 8.71 2.10
C GLU A 194 9.71 8.68 0.57
N LYS A 195 9.35 7.53 -0.01
CA LYS A 195 9.10 7.39 -1.45
C LYS A 195 7.98 8.32 -1.92
N GLU A 196 6.85 8.38 -1.21
CA GLU A 196 5.76 9.30 -1.56
C GLU A 196 6.20 10.77 -1.41
N ALA A 197 7.08 11.06 -0.45
CA ALA A 197 7.68 12.39 -0.34
C ALA A 197 8.59 12.73 -1.54
N CYS A 198 9.29 11.74 -2.11
CA CYS A 198 10.12 11.93 -3.31
C CYS A 198 9.25 12.32 -4.52
N ASP A 199 8.10 11.69 -4.68
CA ASP A 199 7.18 11.97 -5.79
C ASP A 199 6.61 13.39 -5.75
N ASP A 200 6.32 13.86 -4.55
CA ASP A 200 5.80 15.21 -4.33
C ASP A 200 6.91 16.28 -4.52
N ALA A 201 8.17 15.92 -4.29
CA ALA A 201 9.31 16.85 -4.28
C ALA A 201 10.06 16.96 -5.62
N TYR A 202 10.09 15.90 -6.42
CA TYR A 202 10.94 15.82 -7.62
C TYR A 202 10.15 15.43 -8.87
N GLU A 203 10.58 15.95 -10.02
CA GLU A 203 10.02 15.54 -11.31
C GLU A 203 10.38 14.08 -11.60
N SER A 204 9.36 13.28 -11.95
CA SER A 204 9.51 11.86 -12.25
C SER A 204 10.52 11.62 -13.38
N GLY A 205 11.46 10.68 -13.18
CA GLY A 205 12.46 10.31 -14.19
C GLY A 205 13.75 11.14 -14.15
N THR A 206 13.89 12.08 -13.23
CA THR A 206 15.15 12.83 -13.03
C THR A 206 16.14 12.07 -12.13
N THR A 207 17.43 12.40 -12.23
CA THR A 207 18.46 11.85 -11.32
C THR A 207 18.17 12.17 -9.86
N ALA A 208 17.62 13.35 -9.57
CA ALA A 208 17.20 13.74 -8.22
C ALA A 208 16.06 12.85 -7.68
N HIS A 209 15.11 12.47 -8.56
CA HIS A 209 14.05 11.53 -8.22
C HIS A 209 14.60 10.13 -7.93
N ALA A 210 15.51 9.63 -8.79
CA ALA A 210 16.18 8.35 -8.60
C ALA A 210 17.00 8.31 -7.29
N TYR A 211 17.79 9.35 -7.01
CA TYR A 211 18.49 9.52 -5.74
C TYR A 211 17.55 9.38 -4.54
N CYS A 212 16.42 10.08 -4.57
CA CYS A 212 15.48 10.08 -3.46
C CYS A 212 14.92 8.67 -3.20
N TYR A 213 14.60 7.92 -4.25
CA TYR A 213 14.19 6.51 -4.13
C TYR A 213 15.31 5.61 -3.60
N PHE A 214 16.54 5.74 -4.09
CA PHE A 214 17.68 4.95 -3.58
C PHE A 214 17.98 5.25 -2.12
N LYS A 215 17.77 6.49 -1.67
CA LYS A 215 17.91 6.86 -0.27
C LYS A 215 16.88 6.13 0.61
N ALA A 216 15.62 6.06 0.20
CA ALA A 216 14.58 5.31 0.90
C ALA A 216 14.88 3.81 0.89
N ALA A 217 15.22 3.24 -0.28
CA ALA A 217 15.55 1.83 -0.44
C ALA A 217 16.77 1.39 0.38
N LYS A 218 17.80 2.23 0.46
CA LYS A 218 18.97 1.97 1.32
C LYS A 218 18.60 1.90 2.79
N LYS A 219 17.82 2.87 3.30
CA LYS A 219 17.39 2.83 4.72
C LYS A 219 16.60 1.57 5.02
N PHE A 220 15.71 1.18 4.10
CA PHE A 220 14.96 -0.06 4.23
C PHE A 220 15.85 -1.30 4.25
N SER A 221 16.76 -1.43 3.28
CA SER A 221 17.66 -2.57 3.16
C SER A 221 18.57 -2.71 4.40
N LYS A 222 19.09 -1.59 4.89
CA LYS A 222 19.87 -1.54 6.13
C LYS A 222 19.05 -2.01 7.34
N ALA A 223 17.83 -1.49 7.51
CA ALA A 223 16.97 -1.90 8.63
C ALA A 223 16.59 -3.39 8.56
N LYS A 224 16.42 -3.95 7.36
CA LYS A 224 16.17 -5.38 7.14
C LYS A 224 17.37 -6.24 7.54
N GLU A 225 18.59 -5.80 7.20
CA GLU A 225 19.84 -6.44 7.64
C GLU A 225 19.98 -6.40 9.16
N GLU A 226 19.80 -5.24 9.79
CA GLU A 226 19.84 -5.05 11.24
C GLU A 226 18.80 -5.95 11.96
N ALA A 227 17.56 -5.98 11.46
CA ALA A 227 16.51 -6.84 12.02
C ALA A 227 16.85 -8.34 11.91
N LYS A 228 17.55 -8.74 10.84
CA LYS A 228 18.01 -10.12 10.66
C LYS A 228 19.12 -10.47 11.66
N GLU A 229 20.10 -9.59 11.86
CA GLU A 229 21.17 -9.78 12.85
C GLU A 229 20.60 -9.87 14.29
N GLU A 230 19.64 -9.00 14.61
CA GLU A 230 18.93 -9.04 15.90
C GLU A 230 18.17 -10.35 16.10
N TYR A 231 17.50 -10.84 15.05
CA TYR A 231 16.83 -12.13 15.08
C TYR A 231 17.81 -13.28 15.33
N GLU A 232 18.93 -13.33 14.60
CA GLU A 232 19.97 -14.35 14.75
C GLU A 232 20.57 -14.33 16.16
N SER A 233 20.84 -13.14 16.70
CA SER A 233 21.26 -12.94 18.10
C SER A 233 20.19 -13.36 19.11
N CYS A 234 18.91 -13.17 18.79
CA CYS A 234 17.78 -13.52 19.65
C CYS A 234 17.57 -15.04 19.75
N ILE A 235 17.70 -15.77 18.64
CA ILE A 235 17.56 -17.25 18.62
C ILE A 235 18.84 -17.99 19.02
N GLY A 236 19.99 -17.32 18.97
CA GLY A 236 21.28 -17.85 19.41
C GLY A 236 21.54 -17.69 20.92
N LYS A 237 20.60 -17.10 21.66
CA LYS A 237 20.59 -16.98 23.13
C LYS A 237 19.91 -18.19 23.78
#